data_AF-A0A431UNB8-F1
#
_entry.id   AF-A0A431UNB8-F1
#
_cell.length_a   1.000
_cell.length_b   1.000
_cell.length_c   1.000
_cell.angle_alpha   90.00
_cell.angle_beta   90.00
_cell.angle_gamma   90.00
#
_symmetry.space_group_name_H-M   'P 1'
#
loop_
_entity.id
_entity.type
_entity.pdbx_description
1 polymer ?
#
loop_
_entity_poly.entity_id
_entity_poly.type
_entity_poly.pdbx_seq_one_letter_code
_entity_poly.pdbx_strand_id
1 'polypeptide(L)'
;MGREDAAMTLQHCPSLVGVLAADLGTAAFASLPSASAASPSDPRLRRILDFIDAHLGECELDERMIRDAFALSRPTLYRLFQALGGVARYIRERRLWLAHRHLDRDPCCSVTWLLYEVGFASERQFQRAFQARYGMSPAQWRRACRGQPMHLS
;
A
#
# COMPACT_ATOMS: atom_id res chain seq x y z
N MET A 1 6.06 14.42 -32.01
CA MET A 1 4.74 14.91 -31.53
C MET A 1 4.18 13.82 -30.60
N GLY A 2 4.70 13.65 -29.39
CA GLY A 2 4.59 14.58 -28.27
C GLY A 2 3.63 13.95 -27.25
N ARG A 3 4.15 13.03 -26.42
CA ARG A 3 3.48 12.49 -25.22
C ARG A 3 4.54 12.17 -24.17
N GLU A 4 5.31 13.21 -23.85
CA GLU A 4 5.99 13.35 -22.58
C GLU A 4 4.95 13.82 -21.54
N ASP A 5 5.26 13.65 -20.25
CA ASP A 5 4.56 14.27 -19.12
C ASP A 5 3.27 13.59 -18.61
N ALA A 6 3.45 12.44 -17.97
CA ALA A 6 2.67 12.11 -16.76
C ALA A 6 3.64 12.03 -15.58
N ALA A 7 4.34 13.15 -15.34
CA ALA A 7 5.06 13.41 -14.11
C ALA A 7 4.07 13.32 -12.94
N MET A 8 4.27 12.29 -12.13
CA MET A 8 3.63 12.05 -10.86
C MET A 8 4.12 13.08 -9.83
N THR A 9 3.74 14.34 -10.02
CA THR A 9 4.04 15.43 -9.10
C THR A 9 2.98 15.46 -8.01
N LEU A 10 3.16 14.61 -6.99
CA LEU A 10 2.51 14.80 -5.70
C LEU A 10 3.39 15.73 -4.85
N GLN A 11 3.10 17.01 -5.02
CA GLN A 11 2.98 18.03 -3.96
C GLN A 11 3.93 17.90 -2.77
N HIS A 12 5.06 18.60 -2.87
CA HIS A 12 5.87 19.04 -1.74
C HIS A 12 5.06 19.99 -0.84
N CYS A 13 4.98 19.66 0.46
CA CYS A 13 4.63 20.62 1.51
C CYS A 13 5.90 21.00 2.28
N PRO A 14 6.52 22.16 2.04
CA PRO A 14 7.63 22.62 2.86
C PRO A 14 7.10 23.46 4.02
N SER A 15 7.23 22.95 5.26
CA SER A 15 7.05 23.79 6.44
C SER A 15 8.03 23.43 7.55
N LEU A 16 8.96 24.37 7.73
CA LEU A 16 9.60 24.83 8.97
C LEU A 16 10.59 23.93 9.71
N VAL A 17 11.85 24.15 9.33
CA VAL A 17 13.05 24.10 10.16
C VAL A 17 12.88 24.94 11.43
N GLY A 18 13.32 24.41 12.56
CA GLY A 18 13.65 25.22 13.73
C GLY A 18 13.74 24.46 15.04
N VAL A 19 14.87 23.78 15.30
CA VAL A 19 15.41 23.63 16.67
C VAL A 19 16.94 23.51 16.59
N LEU A 20 17.63 24.56 17.01
CA LEU A 20 19.01 24.49 17.48
C LEU A 20 18.96 24.23 18.99
N ALA A 21 19.56 23.13 19.44
CA ALA A 21 19.89 22.93 20.85
C ALA A 21 21.29 22.33 20.93
N ALA A 22 22.23 23.15 21.40
CA ALA A 22 23.51 22.72 21.91
C ALA A 22 23.32 22.25 23.35
N ASP A 23 23.89 21.11 23.74
CA ASP A 23 24.61 20.98 25.00
C ASP A 23 25.50 19.72 25.02
N LEU A 24 26.67 19.86 25.63
CA LEU A 24 27.72 18.84 25.76
C LEU A 24 27.49 18.02 27.03
N GLY A 25 27.44 16.70 26.93
CA GLY A 25 27.33 15.83 28.12
C GLY A 25 27.70 14.38 27.83
N THR A 26 28.88 13.98 28.28
CA THR A 26 29.50 12.65 28.13
C THR A 26 28.81 11.57 28.98
N ALA A 27 28.32 10.50 28.36
CA ALA A 27 28.29 9.15 28.95
C ALA A 27 28.02 8.08 27.87
N ALA A 28 28.88 7.07 27.81
CA ALA A 28 28.79 5.95 26.90
C ALA A 28 27.52 5.11 27.15
N PHE A 29 26.65 5.03 26.15
CA PHE A 29 25.63 4.00 26.04
C PHE A 29 25.62 3.50 24.59
N ALA A 30 25.57 2.18 24.44
CA ALA A 30 25.72 1.43 23.21
C ALA A 30 25.05 2.12 22.01
N SER A 31 25.86 2.40 20.98
CA SER A 31 25.39 2.93 19.70
C SER A 31 24.59 1.83 18.99
N LEU A 32 23.30 1.73 19.29
CA LEU A 32 22.34 1.20 18.34
C LEU A 32 22.40 2.11 17.11
N PRO A 33 22.46 1.57 15.87
CA PRO A 33 22.37 2.41 14.70
C PRO A 33 21.08 3.21 14.82
N SER A 34 21.26 4.52 15.03
CA SER A 34 20.17 5.49 15.07
C SER A 34 19.38 5.24 13.81
N ALA A 35 18.20 4.65 14.00
CA ALA A 35 17.29 4.41 12.92
C ALA A 35 17.00 5.82 12.39
N SER A 36 17.67 6.16 11.30
CA SER A 36 17.47 7.37 10.53
C SER A 36 16.02 7.34 10.08
N ALA A 37 15.30 8.45 10.27
CA ALA A 37 13.94 8.59 9.77
C ALA A 37 13.92 8.05 8.34
N ALA A 38 13.17 6.97 8.12
CA ALA A 38 13.20 6.25 6.86
C ALA A 38 12.82 7.24 5.77
N SER A 39 13.80 7.66 4.99
CA SER A 39 13.54 8.53 3.86
C SER A 39 12.75 7.71 2.84
N PRO A 40 11.85 8.32 2.05
CA PRO A 40 11.09 7.61 1.01
C PRO A 40 11.97 6.86 -0.02
N SER A 41 13.29 7.06 0.03
CA SER A 41 14.31 6.40 -0.78
C SER A 41 15.07 5.26 -0.06
N ASP A 42 14.60 4.74 1.09
CA ASP A 42 15.24 3.59 1.75
C ASP A 42 15.16 2.34 0.84
N PRO A 43 16.30 1.78 0.38
CA PRO A 43 16.30 0.60 -0.48
C PRO A 43 15.64 -0.63 0.17
N ARG A 44 15.56 -0.69 1.51
CA ARG A 44 14.83 -1.74 2.22
C ARG A 44 13.33 -1.61 2.01
N LEU A 45 12.81 -0.38 2.07
CA LEU A 45 11.38 -0.14 1.84
C LEU A 45 10.99 -0.65 0.46
N ARG A 46 11.76 -0.32 -0.59
CA ARG A 46 11.48 -0.78 -1.95
C ARG A 46 11.34 -2.32 -2.03
N ARG A 47 12.30 -3.06 -1.47
CA ARG A 47 12.29 -4.53 -1.47
C ARG A 47 11.09 -5.11 -0.71
N ILE A 48 10.68 -4.46 0.38
CA ILE A 48 9.48 -4.86 1.12
C ILE A 48 8.21 -4.60 0.30
N LEU A 49 8.13 -3.48 -0.41
CA LEU A 49 6.98 -3.19 -1.28
C LEU A 49 6.86 -4.20 -2.42
N ASP A 50 7.98 -4.55 -3.07
CA ASP A 50 8.02 -5.59 -4.11
C ASP A 50 7.63 -6.97 -3.53
N PHE A 51 8.06 -7.29 -2.31
CA PHE A 51 7.62 -8.50 -1.60
C PHE A 51 6.12 -8.50 -1.33
N ILE A 52 5.56 -7.40 -0.82
CA ILE A 52 4.11 -7.28 -0.60
C ILE A 52 3.36 -7.51 -1.91
N ASP A 53 3.78 -6.85 -2.99
CA ASP A 53 3.12 -6.95 -4.30
C ASP A 53 3.13 -8.38 -4.85
N ALA A 54 4.22 -9.13 -4.62
CA ALA A 54 4.34 -10.54 -5.04
C ALA A 54 3.45 -11.49 -4.22
N HIS A 55 3.06 -11.12 -2.99
CA HIS A 55 2.32 -11.98 -2.06
C HIS A 55 0.89 -11.47 -1.78
N LEU A 56 0.37 -10.52 -2.58
CA LEU A 56 -0.95 -9.89 -2.30
C LEU A 56 -2.11 -10.89 -2.23
N GLY A 57 -2.04 -11.97 -3.02
CA GLY A 57 -3.05 -13.03 -3.06
C GLY A 57 -3.04 -13.95 -1.83
N GLU A 58 -1.98 -13.92 -1.03
CA GLU A 58 -1.89 -14.74 0.18
C GLU A 58 -2.66 -14.08 1.31
N CYS A 59 -3.72 -14.73 1.80
CA CYS A 59 -4.56 -14.16 2.85
C CYS A 59 -3.82 -13.96 4.19
N GLU A 60 -2.77 -14.74 4.42
CA GLU A 60 -1.90 -14.68 5.60
C GLU A 60 -0.86 -13.56 5.56
N LEU A 61 -0.70 -12.86 4.42
CA LEU A 61 0.22 -11.73 4.32
C LEU A 61 -0.16 -10.64 5.33
N ASP A 62 0.68 -10.52 6.37
CA ASP A 62 0.55 -9.59 7.46
C ASP A 62 1.90 -8.97 7.86
N GLU A 63 1.88 -8.12 8.88
CA GLU A 63 3.09 -7.49 9.43
C GLU A 63 4.09 -8.48 10.04
N ARG A 64 3.64 -9.66 10.52
CA ARG A 64 4.50 -10.69 11.07
C ARG A 64 5.28 -11.36 9.94
N MET A 65 4.60 -11.79 8.88
CA MET A 65 5.22 -12.39 7.70
C MET A 65 6.31 -11.50 7.11
N ILE A 66 6.04 -10.19 6.98
CA ILE A 66 7.02 -9.23 6.47
C ILE A 66 8.22 -9.10 7.42
N ARG A 67 7.98 -9.06 8.74
CA ARG A 67 9.06 -8.97 9.71
C ARG A 67 9.96 -10.20 9.68
N ASP A 68 9.36 -11.38 9.57
CA ASP A 68 10.08 -12.64 9.57
C ASP A 68 10.91 -12.77 8.27
N ALA A 69 10.34 -12.40 7.11
CA ALA A 69 11.03 -12.44 5.82
C ALA A 69 12.24 -11.49 5.73
N PHE A 70 12.21 -10.35 6.43
CA PHE A 70 13.25 -9.31 6.36
C PHE A 70 14.05 -9.13 7.66
N ALA A 71 13.86 -10.00 8.65
CA ALA A 71 14.45 -9.90 9.98
C ALA A 71 14.27 -8.51 10.64
N LEU A 72 13.04 -7.96 10.55
CA LEU A 72 12.73 -6.62 11.06
C LEU A 72 12.11 -6.65 12.46
N SER A 73 12.59 -5.73 13.30
CA SER A 73 11.87 -5.39 14.52
C SER A 73 10.53 -4.70 14.18
N ARG A 74 9.53 -4.87 15.04
CA ARG A 74 8.22 -4.21 14.92
C ARG A 74 8.32 -2.67 14.79
N PRO A 75 9.08 -1.94 15.65
CA PRO A 75 9.20 -0.50 15.52
C PRO A 75 9.91 -0.07 14.24
N THR A 76 10.85 -0.87 13.71
CA THR A 76 11.46 -0.58 12.40
C THR A 76 10.44 -0.65 11.28
N LEU A 77 9.63 -1.72 11.22
CA LEU A 77 8.60 -1.85 10.18
C LEU A 77 7.59 -0.70 10.23
N TYR A 78 7.12 -0.34 11.42
CA TYR A 78 6.13 0.73 11.56
C TYR A 78 6.69 2.09 11.15
N ARG A 79 7.96 2.37 11.43
CA ARG A 79 8.62 3.59 10.95
C ARG A 79 8.76 3.62 9.43
N LEU A 80 9.14 2.50 8.80
CA LEU A 80 9.24 2.39 7.34
C LEU A 80 7.91 2.70 6.65
N PHE A 81 6.80 2.25 7.24
CA PHE A 81 5.45 2.43 6.69
C PHE A 81 4.70 3.66 7.22
N GLN A 82 5.30 4.47 8.08
CA GLN A 82 4.62 5.61 8.70
C GLN A 82 4.09 6.59 7.64
N ALA A 83 4.93 6.96 6.67
CA ALA A 83 4.55 7.84 5.57
C ALA A 83 3.49 7.24 4.63
N LEU A 84 3.34 5.90 4.63
CA LEU A 84 2.36 5.16 3.84
C LEU A 84 1.05 4.90 4.61
N GLY A 85 0.93 5.40 5.84
CA GLY A 85 -0.25 5.20 6.69
C GLY A 85 -0.31 3.83 7.38
N GLY A 86 0.83 3.13 7.46
CA GLY A 86 0.98 1.84 8.14
C GLY A 86 0.88 0.64 7.20
N VAL A 87 1.56 -0.46 7.58
CA VAL A 87 1.73 -1.66 6.75
C VAL A 87 0.40 -2.35 6.42
N ALA A 88 -0.48 -2.52 7.41
CA ALA A 88 -1.78 -3.16 7.21
C ALA A 88 -2.70 -2.35 6.29
N ARG A 89 -2.65 -1.01 6.39
CA ARG A 89 -3.37 -0.12 5.47
C ARG A 89 -2.81 -0.24 4.06
N TYR A 90 -1.49 -0.21 3.91
CA TYR A 90 -0.83 -0.36 2.62
C TYR A 90 -1.22 -1.67 1.92
N ILE A 91 -1.09 -2.82 2.60
CA ILE A 91 -1.49 -4.13 2.04
C ILE A 91 -2.95 -4.10 1.58
N ARG A 92 -3.86 -3.58 2.41
CA ARG A 92 -5.29 -3.49 2.07
C ARG A 92 -5.53 -2.65 0.82
N GLU A 93 -4.91 -1.47 0.73
CA GLU A 93 -5.02 -0.58 -0.43
C GLU A 93 -4.49 -1.25 -1.71
N ARG A 94 -3.38 -2.00 -1.62
CA ARG A 94 -2.84 -2.77 -2.75
C ARG A 94 -3.76 -3.91 -3.19
N ARG A 95 -4.33 -4.67 -2.25
CA ARG A 95 -5.33 -5.71 -2.54
C ARG A 95 -6.59 -5.13 -3.20
N LEU A 96 -7.08 -3.99 -2.72
CA LEU A 96 -8.24 -3.30 -3.32
C LEU A 96 -7.94 -2.81 -4.73
N TRP A 97 -6.74 -2.24 -4.95
CA TRP A 97 -6.29 -1.85 -6.28
C TRP A 97 -6.21 -3.04 -7.24
N LEU A 98 -5.67 -4.18 -6.79
CA LEU A 98 -5.63 -5.40 -7.59
C LEU A 98 -7.06 -5.87 -7.93
N ALA A 99 -7.97 -5.87 -6.95
CA ALA A 99 -9.37 -6.26 -7.17
C ALA A 99 -10.06 -5.38 -8.21
N HIS A 100 -9.86 -4.07 -8.14
CA HIS A 100 -10.37 -3.13 -9.14
C HIS A 100 -9.85 -3.49 -10.54
N ARG A 101 -8.55 -3.78 -10.69
CA ARG A 101 -8.00 -4.18 -12.00
C ARG A 101 -8.59 -5.47 -12.55
N HIS A 102 -8.90 -6.44 -11.69
CA HIS A 102 -9.59 -7.66 -12.14
C HIS A 102 -11.02 -7.35 -12.58
N LEU A 103 -11.75 -6.53 -11.82
CA LEU A 103 -13.13 -6.14 -12.14
C LEU A 103 -13.23 -5.30 -13.43
N ASP A 104 -12.24 -4.44 -13.71
CA ASP A 104 -12.20 -3.67 -14.95
C ASP A 104 -11.94 -4.56 -16.17
N ARG A 105 -11.08 -5.56 -16.04
CA ARG A 105 -10.71 -6.47 -17.13
C ARG A 105 -11.80 -7.50 -17.39
N ASP A 106 -12.39 -8.04 -16.34
CA ASP A 106 -13.47 -9.02 -16.39
C ASP A 106 -14.56 -8.69 -15.35
N PRO A 107 -15.56 -7.87 -15.74
CA PRO A 107 -16.70 -7.54 -14.88
C PRO A 107 -17.58 -8.75 -14.52
N CYS A 108 -17.38 -9.90 -15.16
CA CYS A 108 -18.16 -11.12 -14.96
C CYS A 108 -17.43 -12.17 -14.11
N CYS A 109 -16.20 -11.89 -13.63
CA CYS A 109 -15.42 -12.82 -12.85
C CYS A 109 -16.16 -13.30 -11.58
N SER A 110 -15.89 -14.53 -11.15
CA SER A 110 -16.46 -15.05 -9.88
C SER A 110 -15.99 -14.21 -8.69
N VAL A 111 -16.91 -13.89 -7.76
CA VAL A 111 -16.55 -13.16 -6.52
C VAL A 111 -15.64 -14.01 -5.64
N THR A 112 -15.93 -15.30 -5.52
CA THR A 112 -15.11 -16.24 -4.72
C THR A 112 -13.69 -16.33 -5.28
N TRP A 113 -13.56 -16.46 -6.61
CA TRP A 113 -12.26 -16.44 -7.27
C TRP A 113 -11.53 -15.12 -7.02
N LEU A 114 -12.23 -13.98 -7.17
CA LEU A 114 -11.64 -12.67 -6.95
C LEU A 114 -11.09 -12.53 -5.52
N LEU A 115 -11.86 -12.92 -4.51
CA LEU A 115 -11.44 -12.85 -3.10
C LEU A 115 -10.18 -13.66 -2.83
N TYR A 116 -10.09 -14.85 -3.42
CA TYR A 116 -8.90 -15.70 -3.35
C TYR A 116 -7.70 -15.02 -4.03
N GLU A 117 -7.88 -14.53 -5.26
CA GLU A 117 -6.82 -13.90 -6.05
C GLU A 117 -6.23 -12.65 -5.38
N VAL A 118 -7.06 -11.90 -4.65
CA VAL A 118 -6.65 -10.67 -3.97
C VAL A 118 -6.39 -10.85 -2.47
N GLY A 119 -6.43 -12.07 -1.95
CA GLY A 119 -6.06 -12.39 -0.57
C GLY A 119 -7.03 -11.86 0.50
N PHE A 120 -8.32 -11.68 0.18
CA PHE A 120 -9.34 -11.35 1.19
C PHE A 120 -10.04 -12.61 1.70
N ALA A 121 -9.88 -12.91 2.99
CA ALA A 121 -10.54 -14.06 3.62
C ALA A 121 -12.06 -13.89 3.84
N SER A 122 -12.58 -12.66 3.79
CA SER A 122 -13.98 -12.36 4.07
C SER A 122 -14.57 -11.42 3.04
N GLU A 123 -15.63 -11.88 2.36
CA GLU A 123 -16.38 -11.07 1.39
C GLU A 123 -16.93 -9.79 2.02
N ARG A 124 -17.49 -9.87 3.24
CA ARG A 124 -18.05 -8.70 3.94
C ARG A 124 -16.98 -7.63 4.21
N GLN A 125 -15.77 -8.05 4.59
CA GLN A 125 -14.67 -7.12 4.82
C GLN A 125 -14.21 -6.49 3.50
N PHE A 126 -14.09 -7.30 2.45
CA PHE A 126 -13.74 -6.85 1.11
C PHE A 126 -14.75 -5.82 0.59
N GLN A 127 -16.04 -6.12 0.59
CA GLN A 127 -17.09 -5.24 0.07
C GLN A 127 -17.09 -3.88 0.80
N ARG A 128 -16.99 -3.88 2.13
CA ARG A 128 -16.91 -2.63 2.92
C ARG A 128 -15.66 -1.83 2.59
N ALA A 129 -14.50 -2.49 2.49
CA ALA A 129 -13.24 -1.82 2.19
C ALA A 129 -13.22 -1.27 0.75
N PHE A 130 -13.74 -2.02 -0.22
CA PHE A 130 -13.85 -1.61 -1.61
C PHE A 130 -14.78 -0.42 -1.77
N GLN A 131 -15.98 -0.47 -1.16
CA GLN A 131 -16.91 0.64 -1.18
C GLN A 131 -16.35 1.88 -0.49
N ALA A 132 -15.67 1.72 0.65
CA ALA A 132 -15.01 2.84 1.33
C ALA A 132 -13.93 3.50 0.47
N ARG A 133 -13.23 2.72 -0.36
CA ARG A 133 -12.13 3.22 -1.21
C ARG A 133 -12.60 3.85 -2.52
N TYR A 134 -13.60 3.27 -3.16
CA TYR A 134 -14.05 3.62 -4.52
C TYR A 134 -15.44 4.26 -4.57
N GLY A 135 -16.14 4.38 -3.44
CA GLY A 135 -17.49 4.96 -3.37
C GLY A 135 -18.61 4.05 -3.88
N MET A 136 -18.29 2.94 -4.54
CA MET A 136 -19.25 1.97 -5.08
C MET A 136 -18.90 0.56 -4.62
N SER A 137 -19.91 -0.29 -4.44
CA SER A 137 -19.68 -1.71 -4.17
C SER A 137 -19.13 -2.42 -5.42
N PRO A 138 -18.44 -3.57 -5.27
CA PRO A 138 -17.99 -4.37 -6.40
C PRO A 138 -19.13 -4.73 -7.38
N ALA A 139 -20.33 -5.01 -6.86
CA ALA A 139 -21.51 -5.32 -7.69
C ALA A 139 -21.99 -4.11 -8.50
N GLN A 140 -21.99 -2.91 -7.88
CA GLN A 140 -22.30 -1.66 -8.59
C GLN A 140 -21.28 -1.36 -9.66
N TRP A 141 -19.98 -1.56 -9.37
CA TRP A 141 -18.89 -1.41 -10.32
C TRP A 141 -19.10 -2.28 -11.56
N ARG A 142 -19.36 -3.59 -11.35
CA ARG A 142 -19.65 -4.53 -12.44
C ARG A 142 -20.84 -4.11 -13.30
N ARG A 143 -21.90 -3.60 -12.66
CA ARG A 143 -23.08 -3.11 -13.38
C ARG A 143 -22.76 -1.86 -14.19
N ALA A 144 -21.92 -0.96 -13.69
CA ALA A 144 -21.45 0.21 -14.43
C ALA A 144 -20.63 -0.20 -15.66
N CYS A 145 -19.66 -1.12 -15.50
CA CYS A 145 -18.85 -1.61 -16.63
C CYS A 145 -19.70 -2.32 -17.71
N ARG A 146 -20.73 -3.10 -17.31
CA ARG A 146 -21.65 -3.75 -18.25
C ARG A 146 -22.65 -2.78 -18.91
N GLY A 147 -22.96 -1.68 -18.24
CA GLY A 147 -23.92 -0.67 -18.71
C GLY A 147 -23.31 0.36 -19.66
N GLN A 148 -22.00 0.34 -19.88
CA GLN A 148 -21.33 1.17 -20.87
C GLN A 148 -21.56 0.55 -22.26
N PRO A 149 -22.40 1.14 -23.15
CA PRO A 149 -22.41 0.72 -24.54
C PRO A 149 -21.00 0.97 -25.08
N MET A 150 -20.35 -0.10 -25.54
CA MET A 150 -19.07 -0.04 -26.23
C MET A 150 -19.30 0.71 -27.55
N HIS A 151 -19.35 2.04 -27.52
CA HIS A 151 -19.25 2.87 -28.71
C HIS A 151 -17.82 2.74 -29.23
N LEU A 152 -17.58 1.69 -30.01
CA LEU A 152 -16.47 1.60 -30.94
C LEU A 152 -16.86 2.49 -32.12
N SER A 153 -16.16 3.61 -32.27
CA SER A 153 -16.18 4.47 -33.46
C SER A 153 -14.76 4.63 -33.96
#